data_AF-A0AAU3UR29-F1
#
_entry.id   AF-A0AAU3UR29-F1
#
_cell.length_a   1.000
_cell.length_b   1.000
_cell.length_c   1.000
_cell.angle_alpha   90.00
_cell.angle_beta   90.00
_cell.angle_gamma   90.00
#
_symmetry.space_group_name_H-M   'P 1'
#
loop_
_entity.id
_entity.type
_entity.pdbx_description
1 polymer ?
#
loop_
_entity_poly.entity_id
_entity_poly.type
_entity_poly.pdbx_seq_one_letter_code
_entity_poly.pdbx_strand_id
1 'polypeptide(L)'
;MTTIAAERLCTDLIWGRRIRLGFHAEPARLGAVSQRVVRSCCHRWRGRSDFELFPPLHRWRSVAASVQSVDGVTPYRLISAAVCGLDCAASAPVASLAAAIMLSSGCPVTVISEGTVGAPASGSVTGTLGISILAMYEDDTALAERLAETVIEVSGGAIEQRWEDPLPISISTISATRAQLGEPSLGCSRSEMELMQ
;
A
#
# COMPACT_ATOMS: atom_id res chain seq x y z
N MET A 1 22.35 7.24 42.96
CA MET A 1 22.70 7.10 41.53
C MET A 1 21.90 5.93 40.95
N THR A 2 20.78 6.18 40.27
CA THR A 2 20.26 5.36 39.14
C THR A 2 18.87 5.86 38.74
N THR A 3 18.80 6.80 37.79
CA THR A 3 17.62 6.94 36.90
C THR A 3 18.08 7.55 35.57
N ILE A 4 18.84 6.78 34.78
CA ILE A 4 19.08 7.09 33.36
C ILE A 4 18.78 5.80 32.60
N ALA A 5 17.50 5.55 32.30
CA ALA A 5 17.09 4.43 31.44
C ALA A 5 15.70 4.64 30.81
N ALA A 6 15.30 5.88 30.53
CA ALA A 6 14.04 6.15 29.81
C ALA A 6 14.21 7.01 28.54
N GLU A 7 15.36 7.67 28.34
CA GLU A 7 15.54 8.65 27.25
C GLU A 7 16.09 8.10 25.92
N ARG A 8 16.37 6.79 25.80
CA ARG A 8 17.01 6.22 24.60
C ARG A 8 16.10 5.46 23.63
N LEU A 9 14.80 5.42 23.87
CA LEU A 9 13.85 4.71 22.99
C LEU A 9 13.13 5.63 21.98
N CYS A 10 13.41 6.94 21.98
CA CYS A 10 12.64 7.93 21.21
C CYS A 10 13.32 8.41 19.92
N THR A 11 14.43 7.79 19.49
CA THR A 11 15.20 8.25 18.31
C THR A 11 14.88 7.54 17.00
N ASP A 12 14.14 6.43 17.03
CA ASP A 12 13.91 5.58 15.85
C ASP A 12 12.47 5.67 15.31
N LEU A 13 11.72 6.71 15.69
CA LEU A 13 10.36 6.96 15.21
C LEU A 13 10.38 8.11 14.21
N ILE A 14 9.82 7.86 13.02
CA ILE A 14 9.40 8.91 12.09
C ILE A 14 7.89 9.09 12.20
N TRP A 15 7.44 10.32 11.99
CA TRP A 15 6.01 10.62 11.94
C TRP A 15 5.52 10.55 10.51
N GLY A 16 4.54 9.68 10.29
CA GLY A 16 3.72 9.68 9.09
C GLY A 16 2.28 10.07 9.41
N ARG A 17 1.42 9.88 8.42
CA ARG A 17 -0.02 10.04 8.53
C ARG A 17 -0.71 8.80 7.96
N ARG A 18 -1.86 8.49 8.53
CA ARG A 18 -2.78 7.49 8.01
C ARG A 18 -4.07 8.18 7.61
N ILE A 19 -4.37 8.17 6.32
CA ILE A 19 -5.67 8.62 5.80
C ILE A 19 -6.58 7.40 5.68
N ARG A 20 -7.78 7.49 6.22
CA ARG A 20 -8.81 6.46 6.16
C ARG A 20 -10.01 6.99 5.42
N LEU A 21 -10.44 6.27 4.39
CA LEU A 21 -11.64 6.58 3.62
C LEU A 21 -12.65 5.45 3.79
N GLY A 22 -13.82 5.77 4.33
CA GLY A 22 -15.00 4.93 4.34
C GLY A 22 -15.93 5.36 3.19
N PHE A 23 -16.32 4.42 2.33
CA PHE A 23 -17.09 4.72 1.13
C PHE A 23 -18.04 3.59 0.75
N HIS A 24 -19.11 3.92 0.02
CA HIS A 24 -19.90 2.93 -0.71
C HIS A 24 -19.55 3.01 -2.19
N ALA A 25 -19.51 1.86 -2.86
CA ALA A 25 -19.36 1.77 -4.31
C ALA A 25 -19.93 0.44 -4.80
N GLU A 26 -20.39 0.39 -6.06
CA GLU A 26 -20.76 -0.86 -6.69
C GLU A 26 -19.49 -1.71 -6.92
N PRO A 27 -19.37 -2.92 -6.32
CA PRO A 27 -18.12 -3.67 -6.36
C PRO A 27 -17.63 -4.03 -7.77
N ALA A 28 -18.56 -4.33 -8.69
CA ALA A 28 -18.22 -4.68 -10.07
C ALA A 28 -17.62 -3.49 -10.83
N ARG A 29 -18.22 -2.30 -10.71
CA ARG A 29 -17.70 -1.07 -11.31
C ARG A 29 -16.39 -0.64 -10.68
N LEU A 30 -16.29 -0.72 -9.35
CA LEU A 30 -15.06 -0.43 -8.62
C LEU A 30 -13.92 -1.31 -9.13
N GLY A 31 -14.15 -2.62 -9.20
CA GLY A 31 -13.16 -3.57 -9.72
C GLY A 31 -12.75 -3.24 -11.16
N ALA A 32 -13.71 -2.96 -12.04
CA ALA A 32 -13.43 -2.64 -13.44
C ALA A 32 -12.61 -1.34 -13.60
N VAL A 33 -12.95 -0.27 -12.86
CA VAL A 33 -12.23 1.01 -12.91
C VAL A 33 -10.84 0.85 -12.32
N SER A 34 -10.72 0.25 -11.13
CA SER A 34 -9.43 0.00 -10.49
C SER A 34 -8.51 -0.86 -11.36
N GLN A 35 -9.02 -1.92 -11.99
CA GLN A 35 -8.22 -2.76 -12.91
C GLN A 35 -7.71 -1.99 -14.13
N ARG A 36 -8.48 -1.04 -14.67
CA ARG A 36 -7.99 -0.18 -15.78
C ARG A 36 -6.81 0.67 -15.32
N VAL A 37 -6.90 1.24 -14.12
CA VAL A 37 -5.80 2.03 -13.53
C VAL A 37 -4.58 1.13 -13.29
N VAL A 38 -4.76 -0.04 -12.68
CA VAL A 38 -3.68 -1.02 -12.46
C VAL A 38 -2.98 -1.34 -13.78
N ARG A 39 -3.71 -1.71 -14.85
CA ARG A 39 -3.10 -2.02 -16.15
C ARG A 39 -2.29 -0.85 -16.72
N SER A 40 -2.81 0.39 -16.60
CA SER A 40 -2.10 1.59 -17.03
C SER A 40 -0.79 1.79 -16.25
N CYS A 41 -0.84 1.63 -14.92
CA CYS A 41 0.36 1.75 -14.10
C CYS A 41 1.35 0.61 -14.33
N CYS A 42 0.89 -0.62 -14.53
CA CYS A 42 1.75 -1.73 -14.93
C CYS A 42 2.47 -1.44 -16.24
N HIS A 43 1.76 -0.90 -17.23
CA HIS A 43 2.36 -0.50 -18.50
C HIS A 43 3.44 0.58 -18.31
N ARG A 44 3.20 1.58 -17.44
CA ARG A 44 4.19 2.61 -17.08
C ARG A 44 5.46 2.02 -16.45
N TRP A 45 5.33 1.00 -15.62
CA TRP A 45 6.46 0.42 -14.88
C TRP A 45 7.22 -0.65 -15.66
N ARG A 46 6.58 -1.30 -16.63
CA ARG A 46 7.15 -2.42 -17.38
C ARG A 46 8.51 -2.09 -17.99
N GLY A 47 9.53 -2.88 -17.64
CA GLY A 47 10.89 -2.74 -18.16
C GLY A 47 11.67 -1.52 -17.65
N ARG A 48 11.15 -0.76 -16.69
CA ARG A 48 11.88 0.38 -16.11
C ARG A 48 13.02 -0.08 -15.23
N SER A 49 14.25 0.13 -15.70
CA SER A 49 15.48 -0.17 -14.94
C SER A 49 15.71 0.78 -13.77
N ASP A 50 15.07 1.95 -13.78
CA ASP A 50 15.24 3.00 -12.78
C ASP A 50 14.17 2.97 -11.67
N PHE A 51 13.32 1.93 -11.62
CA PHE A 51 12.20 1.90 -10.67
C PHE A 51 12.64 1.96 -9.21
N GLU A 52 13.83 1.44 -8.89
CA GLU A 52 14.38 1.50 -7.54
C GLU A 52 14.62 2.95 -7.10
N LEU A 53 14.96 3.85 -8.04
CA LEU A 53 15.18 5.28 -7.78
C LEU A 53 13.88 6.04 -7.45
N PHE A 54 12.72 5.39 -7.55
CA PHE A 54 11.44 6.01 -7.22
C PHE A 54 11.40 6.38 -5.72
N PRO A 55 11.40 7.67 -5.34
CA PRO A 55 11.67 8.08 -3.97
C PRO A 55 10.74 7.46 -2.90
N PRO A 56 9.42 7.31 -3.14
CA PRO A 56 8.55 6.63 -2.20
C PRO A 56 8.99 5.20 -1.88
N LEU A 57 9.49 4.43 -2.87
CA LEU A 57 9.95 3.06 -2.62
C LEU A 57 11.17 3.01 -1.71
N HIS A 58 12.14 3.91 -1.92
CA HIS A 58 13.31 3.99 -1.05
C HIS A 58 12.91 4.28 0.40
N ARG A 59 12.02 5.26 0.61
CA ARG A 59 11.57 5.62 1.96
C ARG A 59 10.82 4.48 2.63
N TRP A 60 9.86 3.86 1.94
CA TRP A 60 9.07 2.78 2.52
C TRP A 60 9.88 1.50 2.75
N ARG A 61 10.91 1.22 1.94
CA ARG A 61 11.84 0.11 2.19
C ARG A 61 12.55 0.23 3.54
N SER A 62 12.98 1.43 3.94
CA SER A 62 13.63 1.65 5.25
C SER A 62 12.73 1.48 6.48
N VAL A 63 11.43 1.32 6.26
CA VAL A 63 10.40 1.45 7.30
C VAL A 63 9.53 0.18 7.40
N ALA A 64 9.55 -0.66 6.35
CA ALA A 64 8.56 -1.69 6.07
C ALA A 64 8.35 -2.78 7.13
N ALA A 65 9.27 -3.03 8.07
CA ALA A 65 9.08 -4.10 9.05
C ALA A 65 7.93 -3.82 10.04
N SER A 66 7.61 -2.55 10.29
CA SER A 66 6.55 -2.15 11.23
C SER A 66 5.20 -1.87 10.56
N VAL A 67 5.18 -1.76 9.23
CA VAL A 67 4.00 -1.37 8.44
C VAL A 67 3.69 -2.47 7.44
N GLN A 68 3.12 -3.58 7.92
CA GLN A 68 2.61 -4.61 7.05
C GLN A 68 1.25 -4.17 6.50
N SER A 69 1.12 -4.16 5.18
CA SER A 69 -0.19 -4.07 4.56
C SER A 69 -0.99 -5.34 4.86
N VAL A 70 -2.31 -5.22 4.97
CA VAL A 70 -3.19 -6.39 4.92
C VAL A 70 -2.86 -7.14 3.62
N ASP A 71 -2.66 -8.46 3.71
CA ASP A 71 -2.19 -9.38 2.65
C ASP A 71 -0.70 -9.34 2.28
N GLY A 72 0.14 -8.57 2.98
CA GLY A 72 1.62 -8.63 2.82
C GLY A 72 2.15 -8.12 1.46
N VAL A 73 1.30 -7.43 0.69
CA VAL A 73 1.65 -6.79 -0.59
C VAL A 73 2.14 -5.36 -0.36
N THR A 74 3.46 -5.17 -0.43
CA THR A 74 4.08 -3.83 -0.33
C THR A 74 4.15 -3.13 -1.70
N PRO A 75 4.24 -1.79 -1.75
CA PRO A 75 4.46 -1.06 -3.00
C PRO A 75 5.69 -1.56 -3.77
N TYR A 76 6.77 -1.92 -3.06
CA TYR A 76 7.97 -2.46 -3.68
C TYR A 76 7.71 -3.78 -4.42
N ARG A 77 7.03 -4.74 -3.77
CA ARG A 77 6.70 -6.02 -4.41
C ARG A 77 5.81 -5.81 -5.64
N LEU A 78 4.83 -4.92 -5.54
CA LEU A 78 3.88 -4.65 -6.61
C LEU A 78 4.54 -3.94 -7.80
N ILE A 79 5.37 -2.91 -7.57
CA ILE A 79 6.09 -2.21 -8.63
C ILE A 79 7.15 -3.13 -9.24
N SER A 80 7.87 -3.93 -8.46
CA SER A 80 8.83 -4.92 -8.97
C SER A 80 8.15 -5.96 -9.87
N ALA A 81 6.97 -6.47 -9.48
CA ALA A 81 6.18 -7.35 -10.32
C ALA A 81 5.77 -6.68 -11.65
N ALA A 82 5.32 -5.43 -11.59
CA ALA A 82 4.96 -4.65 -12.78
C ALA A 82 6.16 -4.42 -13.72
N VAL A 83 7.35 -4.13 -13.18
CA VAL A 83 8.59 -3.98 -13.95
C VAL A 83 8.92 -5.28 -14.69
N CYS A 84 8.76 -6.43 -14.03
CA CYS A 84 8.93 -7.76 -14.62
C CYS A 84 7.83 -8.15 -15.61
N GLY A 85 6.79 -7.32 -15.78
CA GLY A 85 5.66 -7.60 -16.67
C GLY A 85 4.69 -8.64 -16.13
N LEU A 86 4.69 -8.88 -14.82
CA LEU A 86 3.73 -9.76 -14.15
C LEU A 86 2.39 -9.06 -13.94
N ASP A 87 1.33 -9.85 -13.85
CA ASP A 87 0.00 -9.32 -13.53
C ASP A 87 -0.02 -8.81 -12.08
N CYS A 88 -0.52 -7.59 -11.90
CA CYS A 88 -0.64 -6.92 -10.61
C CYS A 88 -2.11 -6.74 -10.21
N ALA A 89 -3.05 -7.24 -11.01
CA ALA A 89 -4.46 -7.17 -10.72
C ALA A 89 -4.82 -8.12 -9.57
N ALA A 90 -5.45 -7.57 -8.54
CA ALA A 90 -6.02 -8.38 -7.47
C ALA A 90 -7.43 -8.85 -7.87
N SER A 91 -7.82 -10.03 -7.39
CA SER A 91 -9.15 -10.61 -7.64
C SER A 91 -10.28 -9.80 -6.99
N ALA A 92 -10.04 -9.24 -5.81
CA ALA A 92 -11.02 -8.42 -5.10
C ALA A 92 -11.00 -6.95 -5.59
N PRO A 93 -12.18 -6.32 -5.81
CA PRO A 93 -12.28 -4.92 -6.26
C PRO A 93 -11.50 -3.93 -5.40
N VAL A 94 -11.59 -4.04 -4.08
CA VAL A 94 -10.93 -3.10 -3.16
C VAL A 94 -9.42 -3.33 -3.10
N ALA A 95 -8.97 -4.58 -3.26
CA ALA A 95 -7.56 -4.88 -3.41
C ALA A 95 -7.00 -4.32 -4.72
N SER A 96 -7.79 -4.31 -5.81
CA SER A 96 -7.41 -3.64 -7.05
C SER A 96 -7.30 -2.12 -6.88
N LEU A 97 -8.16 -1.49 -6.07
CA LEU A 97 -8.04 -0.07 -5.73
C LEU A 97 -6.75 0.20 -4.96
N ALA A 98 -6.45 -0.60 -3.93
CA ALA A 98 -5.21 -0.48 -3.17
C ALA A 98 -3.98 -0.65 -4.07
N ALA A 99 -3.99 -1.64 -4.96
CA ALA A 99 -2.93 -1.84 -5.95
C ALA A 99 -2.77 -0.64 -6.90
N ALA A 100 -3.87 -0.07 -7.39
CA ALA A 100 -3.84 1.12 -8.24
C ALA A 100 -3.17 2.31 -7.54
N ILE A 101 -3.50 2.54 -6.26
CA ILE A 101 -2.90 3.61 -5.47
C ILE A 101 -1.41 3.33 -5.22
N MET A 102 -1.06 2.13 -4.74
CA MET A 102 0.32 1.74 -4.49
C MET A 102 1.22 1.85 -5.74
N LEU A 103 0.75 1.40 -6.90
CA LEU A 103 1.49 1.52 -8.17
C LEU A 103 1.65 2.97 -8.64
N SER A 104 0.73 3.86 -8.27
CA SER A 104 0.73 5.25 -8.73
C SER A 104 1.55 6.18 -7.83
N SER A 105 1.36 6.06 -6.53
CA SER A 105 1.97 6.96 -5.53
C SER A 105 3.16 6.34 -4.79
N GLY A 106 3.31 5.02 -4.82
CA GLY A 106 4.31 4.30 -4.02
C GLY A 106 4.01 4.29 -2.51
N CYS A 107 2.86 4.83 -2.08
CA CYS A 107 2.41 4.82 -0.70
C CYS A 107 1.77 3.45 -0.37
N PRO A 108 2.08 2.81 0.78
CA PRO A 108 1.38 1.63 1.22
C PRO A 108 -0.11 1.90 1.44
N VAL A 109 -0.94 0.97 0.97
CA VAL A 109 -2.38 1.02 1.16
C VAL A 109 -2.87 -0.30 1.74
N THR A 110 -3.73 -0.23 2.73
CA THR A 110 -4.42 -1.38 3.28
C THR A 110 -5.91 -1.32 2.98
N VAL A 111 -6.48 -2.49 2.75
CA VAL A 111 -7.92 -2.66 2.58
C VAL A 111 -8.50 -3.10 3.90
N ILE A 112 -9.57 -2.44 4.33
CA ILE A 112 -10.35 -2.84 5.50
C ILE A 112 -11.78 -3.04 5.01
N SER A 113 -12.27 -4.28 5.04
CA SER A 113 -13.71 -4.50 4.88
C SER A 113 -14.35 -4.16 6.23
N GLU A 114 -15.04 -3.03 6.33
CA GLU A 114 -15.78 -2.67 7.54
C GLU A 114 -17.07 -3.49 7.61
N GLY A 115 -16.97 -4.67 8.23
CA GLY A 115 -18.13 -5.42 8.70
C GLY A 115 -18.60 -4.87 10.05
N THR A 116 -19.70 -4.11 10.04
CA THR A 116 -20.60 -3.82 11.18
C THR A 116 -20.00 -3.14 12.42
N VAL A 117 -20.05 -1.79 12.45
CA VAL A 117 -20.37 -1.07 13.69
C VAL A 117 -21.79 -0.52 13.53
N GLY A 118 -22.78 -1.30 13.95
CA GLY A 118 -24.20 -0.93 13.98
C GLY A 118 -25.03 -1.55 12.84
N ALA A 119 -25.81 -2.57 13.17
CA ALA A 119 -26.85 -3.07 12.27
C ALA A 119 -27.90 -1.98 11.99
N PRO A 120 -28.55 -2.03 10.81
CA PRO A 120 -29.99 -2.19 10.86
C PRO A 120 -30.43 -3.45 10.12
N ALA A 121 -31.37 -4.15 10.75
CA ALA A 121 -32.08 -5.29 10.19
C ALA A 121 -32.92 -4.85 8.98
N SER A 122 -32.40 -5.03 7.76
CA SER A 122 -33.22 -5.27 6.57
C SER A 122 -32.31 -5.59 5.37
N GLY A 123 -32.27 -6.86 4.98
CA GLY A 123 -32.06 -7.43 3.63
C GLY A 123 -31.21 -6.77 2.51
N SER A 124 -30.42 -5.72 2.74
CA SER A 124 -29.61 -5.04 1.73
C SER A 124 -28.15 -5.05 2.18
N VAL A 125 -27.34 -5.94 1.60
CA VAL A 125 -25.88 -5.93 1.81
C VAL A 125 -25.28 -4.83 0.93
N THR A 126 -25.39 -3.59 1.38
CA THR A 126 -24.59 -2.46 0.91
C THR A 126 -23.62 -2.10 2.04
N GLY A 127 -22.53 -2.85 2.14
CA GLY A 127 -21.51 -2.64 3.18
C GLY A 127 -20.57 -1.48 2.82
N THR A 128 -20.27 -0.61 3.79
CA THR A 128 -19.23 0.41 3.68
C THR A 128 -17.87 -0.27 3.52
N LEU A 129 -17.09 0.17 2.53
CA LEU A 129 -15.73 -0.28 2.25
C LEU A 129 -14.73 0.71 2.84
N GLY A 130 -13.61 0.20 3.35
CA GLY A 130 -12.55 1.00 3.94
C GLY A 130 -11.22 0.85 3.19
N ILE A 131 -10.50 1.94 3.00
CA ILE A 131 -9.07 1.92 2.68
C ILE A 131 -8.28 2.79 3.65
N SER A 132 -7.07 2.36 4.00
CA SER A 132 -6.11 3.18 4.73
C SER A 132 -4.88 3.43 3.86
N ILE A 133 -4.55 4.70 3.61
CA ILE A 133 -3.36 5.14 2.91
C ILE A 133 -2.34 5.60 3.95
N LEU A 134 -1.15 5.03 3.88
CA LEU A 134 -0.05 5.38 4.76
C LEU A 134 0.92 6.27 4.00
N ALA A 135 1.26 7.42 4.58
CA ALA A 135 2.13 8.38 3.94
C ALA A 135 3.13 8.97 4.93
N MET A 136 4.38 9.10 4.50
CA MET A 136 5.35 9.99 5.13
C MET A 136 5.12 11.44 4.69
N TYR A 137 5.75 12.38 5.39
CA TYR A 137 5.62 13.81 5.08
C TYR A 137 6.01 14.15 3.63
N GLU A 138 7.01 13.47 3.09
CA GLU A 138 7.55 13.65 1.74
C GLU A 138 6.81 12.86 0.66
N ASP A 139 5.79 12.08 1.04
CA ASP A 139 4.97 11.36 0.07
C ASP A 139 3.91 12.28 -0.53
N ASP A 140 3.64 12.08 -1.83
CA ASP A 140 2.53 12.74 -2.51
C ASP A 140 1.20 12.11 -2.11
N THR A 141 0.77 12.44 -0.90
CA THR A 141 -0.47 11.95 -0.32
C THR A 141 -1.68 12.52 -1.02
N ALA A 142 -1.58 13.74 -1.55
CA ALA A 142 -2.63 14.36 -2.33
C ALA A 142 -2.92 13.52 -3.60
N LEU A 143 -1.89 13.06 -4.30
CA LEU A 143 -2.05 12.14 -5.43
C LEU A 143 -2.74 10.84 -5.01
N ALA A 144 -2.29 10.22 -3.92
CA ALA A 144 -2.85 8.95 -3.45
C ALA A 144 -4.34 9.07 -3.08
N GLU A 145 -4.69 10.13 -2.34
CA GLU A 145 -6.06 10.43 -1.91
C GLU A 145 -6.95 10.81 -3.10
N ARG A 146 -6.52 11.74 -3.97
CA ARG A 146 -7.27 12.13 -5.15
C ARG A 146 -7.52 10.98 -6.11
N LEU A 147 -6.55 10.06 -6.25
CA LEU A 147 -6.74 8.86 -7.04
C LEU A 147 -7.82 7.96 -6.44
N ALA A 148 -7.82 7.79 -5.11
CA ALA A 148 -8.86 7.03 -4.43
C ALA A 148 -10.25 7.65 -4.64
N GLU A 149 -10.38 8.95 -4.37
CA GLU A 149 -11.60 9.75 -4.61
C GLU A 149 -12.12 9.56 -6.04
N THR A 150 -11.24 9.81 -7.02
CA THR A 150 -11.60 9.73 -8.44
C THR A 150 -12.08 8.33 -8.82
N VAL A 151 -11.38 7.28 -8.37
CA VAL A 151 -11.78 5.90 -8.70
C VAL A 151 -13.13 5.56 -8.05
N ILE A 152 -13.37 5.98 -6.81
CA ILE A 152 -14.63 5.77 -6.11
C ILE A 152 -15.78 6.48 -6.84
N GLU A 153 -15.60 7.77 -7.17
CA GLU A 153 -16.61 8.60 -7.86
C GLU A 153 -16.94 8.05 -9.26
N VAL A 154 -15.93 7.72 -10.06
CA VAL A 154 -16.11 7.16 -11.42
C VAL A 154 -16.80 5.79 -11.37
N SER A 155 -16.62 5.05 -10.28
CA SER A 155 -17.31 3.79 -10.03
C SER A 155 -18.78 3.97 -9.61
N GLY A 156 -19.25 5.21 -9.48
CA GLY A 156 -20.60 5.54 -9.00
C GLY A 156 -20.74 5.45 -7.49
N GLY A 157 -19.62 5.44 -6.77
CA GLY A 157 -19.59 5.47 -5.31
C GLY A 157 -19.45 6.89 -4.76
N ALA A 158 -19.50 7.00 -3.44
CA ALA A 158 -19.20 8.23 -2.73
C ALA A 158 -18.47 7.94 -1.42
N ILE A 159 -17.58 8.85 -1.04
CA ILE A 159 -16.92 8.83 0.27
C ILE A 159 -17.88 9.36 1.31
N GLU A 160 -18.11 8.56 2.34
CA GLU A 160 -19.00 8.90 3.45
C GLU A 160 -18.20 9.46 4.63
N GLN A 161 -16.98 8.95 4.80
CA GLN A 161 -16.14 9.26 5.95
C GLN A 161 -14.68 9.42 5.53
N ARG A 162 -14.03 10.43 6.10
CA ARG A 162 -12.61 10.70 5.93
C ARG A 162 -12.00 10.99 7.30
N TRP A 163 -10.94 10.27 7.64
CA TRP A 163 -10.14 10.55 8.82
C TRP A 163 -8.67 10.59 8.49
N GLU A 164 -7.93 11.37 9.27
CA GLU A 164 -6.49 11.45 9.19
C GLU A 164 -5.93 11.41 10.61
N ASP A 165 -5.09 10.41 10.88
CA ASP A 165 -4.42 10.28 12.17
C ASP A 165 -2.91 10.40 11.98
N PRO A 166 -2.18 11.04 12.91
CA PRO A 166 -0.73 10.90 12.96
C PRO A 166 -0.38 9.44 13.24
N LEU A 167 0.59 8.91 12.50
CA LEU A 167 1.06 7.53 12.64
C LEU A 167 2.53 7.56 13.05
N PRO A 168 2.89 7.15 14.28
CA PRO A 168 4.29 6.89 14.60
C PRO A 168 4.73 5.65 13.83
N ILE A 169 5.79 5.76 13.05
CA ILE A 169 6.34 4.66 12.27
C ILE A 169 7.74 4.36 12.77
N SER A 170 7.97 3.11 13.16
CA SER A 170 9.28 2.65 13.60
C SER A 170 10.17 2.39 12.40
N ILE A 171 11.31 3.09 12.37
CA ILE A 171 12.41 2.79 11.47
C ILE A 171 13.02 1.50 12.00
N SER A 172 12.84 0.42 11.27
CA SER A 172 13.62 -0.79 11.52
C SER A 172 14.99 -0.51 10.95
N THR A 173 16.00 -0.38 11.81
CA THR A 173 17.39 -0.20 11.36
C THR A 173 17.77 -1.41 10.52
N ILE A 174 17.78 -1.25 9.19
CA ILE A 174 18.27 -2.26 8.23
C ILE A 174 19.80 -2.29 8.37
N SER A 175 20.31 -2.79 9.49
CA SER A 175 21.75 -2.84 9.76
C SER A 175 22.27 -4.21 10.21
N ALA A 176 21.44 -5.26 10.27
CA ALA A 176 21.92 -6.58 10.71
C ALA A 176 21.93 -7.68 9.62
N THR A 177 21.16 -7.57 8.54
CA THR A 177 21.00 -8.71 7.60
C THR A 177 21.85 -8.63 6.33
N ARG A 178 22.47 -7.47 6.03
CA ARG A 178 23.39 -7.35 4.87
C ARG A 178 24.79 -7.90 5.14
N ALA A 179 25.15 -8.14 6.41
CA ALA A 179 26.44 -8.72 6.79
C ALA A 179 26.42 -10.25 6.94
N GLN A 180 25.25 -10.91 6.91
CA GLN A 180 25.12 -12.36 7.15
C GLN A 180 24.58 -13.17 5.97
N LEU A 181 23.94 -12.54 4.98
CA LEU A 181 23.58 -13.21 3.73
C LEU A 181 24.45 -12.61 2.62
N GLY A 182 25.53 -13.33 2.28
CA GLY A 182 26.38 -12.99 1.15
C GLY A 182 25.53 -12.74 -0.09
N GLU A 183 25.75 -11.61 -0.76
CA GLU A 183 25.00 -11.21 -1.94
C GLU A 183 25.06 -12.33 -3.00
N PRO A 184 23.92 -12.92 -3.43
CA PRO A 184 23.87 -13.54 -4.73
C PRO A 184 23.87 -12.40 -5.75
N SER A 185 24.93 -12.36 -6.55
CA SER A 185 25.08 -11.55 -7.74
C SER A 185 23.78 -11.49 -8.55
N LEU A 186 23.39 -10.28 -8.94
CA LEU A 186 22.34 -9.96 -9.92
C LEU A 186 22.36 -10.93 -11.11
N GLY A 187 21.47 -11.91 -11.05
CA GLY A 187 21.15 -12.81 -12.13
C GLY A 187 19.69 -13.21 -11.92
N CYS A 188 18.82 -12.76 -12.81
CA CYS A 188 17.45 -13.23 -12.91
C CYS A 188 17.50 -14.75 -13.19
N SER A 189 17.60 -15.54 -12.12
CA SER A 189 17.62 -16.99 -12.22
C SER A 189 16.19 -17.48 -12.13
N ARG A 190 15.79 -18.20 -13.17
CA ARG A 190 14.43 -18.71 -13.44
C ARG A 190 13.91 -19.68 -12.38
N SER A 191 14.73 -20.03 -11.39
CA SER A 191 14.51 -21.11 -10.42
C SER A 191 13.72 -20.70 -9.17
N GLU A 192 13.51 -19.41 -8.89
CA GLU A 192 12.67 -18.98 -7.76
C GLU A 192 11.17 -18.86 -8.13
N MET A 193 10.80 -19.05 -9.40
CA MET A 193 9.41 -18.91 -9.89
C MET A 193 8.52 -20.15 -9.67
N GLU A 194 9.03 -21.27 -9.16
CA GLU A 194 8.22 -22.49 -8.96
C GLU A 194 7.53 -22.58 -7.57
N LEU A 195 7.78 -21.62 -6.67
CA LEU A 195 7.22 -21.64 -5.31
C LEU A 195 5.96 -20.78 -5.10
N MET A 196 5.39 -20.22 -6.17
CA MET A 196 4.13 -19.45 -6.12
C MET A 196 3.04 -19.99 -7.06
N GLN A 197 2.97 -21.31 -7.24
CA GLN A 197 1.78 -21.98 -7.79
C GLN A 197 0.87 -22.46 -6.66
#